data_AF-A0A2U2JA03-F1
#
_entry.id   AF-A0A2U2JA03-F1
#
_cell.length_a   1.000
_cell.length_b   1.000
_cell.length_c   1.000
_cell.angle_alpha   90.00
_cell.angle_beta   90.00
_cell.angle_gamma   90.00
#
_symmetry.space_group_name_H-M   'P 1'
#
loop_
_entity.id
_entity.type
_entity.pdbx_description
1 polymer ?
#
loop_
_entity_poly.entity_id
_entity_poly.type
_entity_poly.pdbx_seq_one_letter_code
_entity_poly.pdbx_strand_id
1 'polypeptide(L)'
;MKKVLNLVIAFIIATVFVACSDDNAPTTGNLTIDLTGLEELGSNYVYEGWLIVDGNPVSTGTFTSVSFPQTYTVGISDLQSATKFVLTIEPAGETGAAALAPAATKLLAGDFSGNSASVNSDNIVVDNSGSIKTLGASRGKYILATPTDADTTNEASGVWFLDNSNAPPAVAGLGLPTLSAGWKYEGWVVLNGTPVSTGTFTTAEGADDNATTSPYKGTTGNGPGFPGEDYLIGSAAGVNFPTDLKGATVVISVEPSPDNSPTPFTLKPLAHVVPANAANHTVLTMGVGPKSILSGTVNR
;
A
#
# COMPACT_ATOMS: atom_id res chain seq x y z
N MET A 1 -28.09 55.71 88.54
CA MET A 1 -28.33 55.93 87.09
C MET A 1 -27.13 55.39 86.33
N LYS A 2 -27.40 54.53 85.35
CA LYS A 2 -26.50 53.50 84.82
C LYS A 2 -25.44 54.06 83.88
N LYS A 3 -24.17 53.67 84.07
CA LYS A 3 -23.15 53.64 83.01
C LYS A 3 -23.17 52.24 82.42
N VAL A 4 -23.54 52.09 81.14
CA VAL A 4 -23.46 50.81 80.43
C VAL A 4 -22.52 50.99 79.24
N LEU A 5 -21.46 50.21 79.30
CA LEU A 5 -20.44 49.96 78.30
C LEU A 5 -21.09 49.18 77.14
N ASN A 6 -21.10 49.73 75.93
CA ASN A 6 -21.52 48.99 74.73
C ASN A 6 -20.33 48.75 73.81
N LEU A 7 -19.93 47.47 73.79
CA LEU A 7 -18.98 46.84 72.90
C LEU A 7 -19.60 46.78 71.49
N VAL A 8 -19.01 47.46 70.50
CA VAL A 8 -19.43 47.34 69.10
C VAL A 8 -18.56 46.29 68.43
N ILE A 9 -19.12 45.09 68.26
CA ILE A 9 -18.62 44.05 67.35
C ILE A 9 -19.26 44.33 65.99
N ALA A 10 -18.46 44.72 65.00
CA ALA A 10 -18.91 44.84 63.61
C ALA A 10 -18.26 43.73 62.78
N PHE A 11 -19.14 42.95 62.16
CA PHE A 11 -18.93 41.76 61.35
C PHE A 11 -17.96 42.00 60.18
N ILE A 12 -16.89 41.22 60.09
CA ILE A 12 -16.08 41.11 58.88
C ILE A 12 -16.88 40.27 57.88
N ILE A 13 -17.40 40.91 56.83
CA ILE A 13 -17.97 40.23 55.67
C ILE A 13 -16.78 39.67 54.87
N ALA A 14 -16.54 38.36 55.01
CA ALA A 14 -15.66 37.64 54.10
C ALA A 14 -16.36 37.53 52.74
N THR A 15 -15.97 38.38 51.79
CA THR A 15 -16.29 38.21 50.38
C THR A 15 -15.54 36.97 49.88
N VAL A 16 -16.24 35.84 49.83
CA VAL A 16 -15.78 34.66 49.09
C VAL A 16 -15.86 35.00 47.61
N PHE A 17 -14.72 35.31 47.00
CA PHE A 17 -14.59 35.25 45.55
C PHE A 17 -14.73 33.78 45.17
N VAL A 18 -15.92 33.39 44.72
CA VAL A 18 -16.10 32.18 43.93
C VAL A 18 -15.44 32.47 42.59
N ALA A 19 -14.18 32.04 42.44
CA ALA A 19 -13.56 31.93 41.13
C ALA A 19 -14.33 30.84 40.37
N CYS A 20 -15.13 31.25 39.40
CA CYS A 20 -15.66 30.35 38.40
C CYS A 20 -14.47 29.93 37.54
N SER A 21 -13.98 28.69 37.68
CA SER A 21 -13.06 28.13 36.70
C SER A 21 -13.84 27.94 35.41
N ASP A 22 -13.45 28.65 34.35
CA ASP A 22 -13.90 28.38 32.98
C ASP A 22 -13.33 27.03 32.53
N ASP A 23 -13.90 25.92 33.02
CA ASP A 23 -13.49 24.54 32.72
C ASP A 23 -14.04 24.04 31.37
N ASN A 24 -14.21 24.93 30.38
CA ASN A 24 -14.88 24.63 29.12
C ASN A 24 -13.94 24.57 27.90
N ALA A 25 -12.63 24.40 28.12
CA ALA A 25 -11.68 24.19 27.03
C ALA A 25 -12.00 22.89 26.26
N PRO A 26 -12.00 22.89 24.91
CA PRO A 26 -12.28 21.70 24.14
C PRO A 26 -11.21 20.64 24.41
N THR A 27 -11.63 19.43 24.74
CA THR A 27 -10.73 18.28 24.98
C THR A 27 -10.50 17.45 23.71
N THR A 28 -11.28 17.70 22.66
CA THR A 28 -11.19 17.03 21.37
C THR A 28 -11.17 18.02 20.22
N GLY A 29 -10.67 17.59 19.06
CA GLY A 29 -10.73 18.30 17.79
C GLY A 29 -11.08 17.37 16.64
N ASN A 30 -11.29 17.95 15.46
CA ASN A 30 -11.68 17.23 14.26
C ASN A 30 -10.47 16.96 13.38
N LEU A 31 -10.26 15.70 13.02
CA LEU A 31 -9.34 15.28 11.97
C LEU A 31 -10.16 14.97 10.71
N THR A 32 -10.02 15.77 9.66
CA THR A 32 -10.66 15.52 8.37
C THR A 32 -9.68 14.89 7.41
N ILE A 33 -10.02 13.71 6.90
CA ILE A 33 -9.22 12.94 5.94
C ILE A 33 -9.93 12.99 4.59
N ASP A 34 -9.21 13.37 3.53
CA ASP A 34 -9.70 13.42 2.15
C ASP A 34 -8.71 12.71 1.22
N LEU A 35 -9.01 11.47 0.86
CA LEU A 35 -8.10 10.57 0.13
C LEU A 35 -8.68 10.15 -1.22
N THR A 36 -7.79 9.77 -2.12
CA THR A 36 -8.15 9.28 -3.45
C THR A 36 -7.43 7.99 -3.81
N GLY A 37 -8.16 7.06 -4.44
CA GLY A 37 -7.61 5.82 -5.00
C GLY A 37 -7.50 4.64 -4.04
N LEU A 38 -8.04 4.73 -2.82
CA LEU A 38 -8.24 3.57 -1.96
C LEU A 38 -9.30 2.64 -2.55
N GLU A 39 -9.18 1.35 -2.27
CA GLU A 39 -10.20 0.33 -2.58
C GLU A 39 -10.77 -0.29 -1.31
N GLU A 40 -11.93 -0.93 -1.41
CA GLU A 40 -12.51 -1.68 -0.30
C GLU A 40 -11.70 -2.96 -0.03
N LEU A 41 -11.34 -3.21 1.22
CA LEU A 41 -10.43 -4.30 1.63
C LEU A 41 -11.14 -5.63 1.94
N GLY A 42 -12.48 -5.67 1.83
CA GLY A 42 -13.30 -6.78 2.28
C GLY A 42 -13.48 -6.81 3.81
N SER A 43 -13.91 -7.95 4.35
CA SER A 43 -14.31 -8.09 5.77
C SER A 43 -13.17 -8.36 6.74
N ASN A 44 -12.00 -8.77 6.23
CA ASN A 44 -10.89 -9.25 7.06
C ASN A 44 -9.89 -8.16 7.41
N TYR A 45 -9.98 -6.99 6.76
CA TYR A 45 -9.06 -5.88 6.94
C TYR A 45 -9.80 -4.55 6.95
N VAL A 46 -9.22 -3.57 7.64
CA VAL A 46 -9.72 -2.19 7.76
C VAL A 46 -8.57 -1.22 7.51
N TYR A 47 -8.90 0.02 7.19
CA TYR A 47 -7.93 1.10 7.28
C TYR A 47 -7.86 1.64 8.70
N GLU A 48 -6.68 2.02 9.15
CA GLU A 48 -6.49 2.73 10.41
C GLU A 48 -5.61 3.97 10.22
N GLY A 49 -6.08 5.10 10.75
CA GLY A 49 -5.31 6.34 10.77
C GLY A 49 -4.49 6.45 12.06
N TRP A 50 -3.28 6.97 11.94
CA TRP A 50 -2.36 7.14 13.05
C TRP A 50 -1.76 8.55 13.03
N LEU A 51 -1.87 9.27 14.15
CA LEU A 51 -1.09 10.47 14.43
C LEU A 51 0.23 10.06 15.06
N ILE A 52 1.34 10.64 14.61
CA ILE A 52 2.65 10.45 15.23
C ILE A 52 2.91 11.59 16.21
N VAL A 53 2.72 11.32 17.50
CA VAL A 53 2.83 12.27 18.61
C VAL A 53 4.09 11.94 19.41
N ASP A 54 5.04 12.88 19.46
CA ASP A 54 6.35 12.68 20.11
C ASP A 54 7.07 11.38 19.67
N GLY A 55 6.91 11.02 18.39
CA GLY A 55 7.45 9.80 17.81
C GLY A 55 6.63 8.52 18.04
N ASN A 56 5.56 8.58 18.84
CA ASN A 56 4.70 7.44 19.12
C ASN A 56 3.41 7.47 18.28
N PRO A 57 2.94 6.31 17.78
CA PRO A 57 1.68 6.24 17.06
C PRO A 57 0.48 6.34 18.02
N VAL A 58 -0.50 7.15 17.63
CA VAL A 58 -1.79 7.31 18.32
C VAL A 58 -2.90 7.07 17.30
N SER A 59 -3.72 6.04 17.52
CA SER A 59 -4.82 5.68 16.63
C SER A 59 -5.87 6.80 16.56
N THR A 60 -6.40 7.04 15.36
CA THR A 60 -7.53 7.93 15.09
C THR A 60 -8.83 7.16 14.87
N GLY A 61 -8.81 5.84 15.09
CA GLY A 61 -9.89 4.92 14.76
C GLY A 61 -9.75 4.29 13.38
N THR A 62 -10.59 3.27 13.14
CA THR A 62 -10.60 2.47 11.92
C THR A 62 -11.78 2.83 11.02
N PHE A 63 -11.64 2.56 9.72
CA PHE A 63 -12.71 2.74 8.74
C PHE A 63 -12.61 1.74 7.58
N THR A 64 -13.76 1.45 6.96
CA THR A 64 -13.87 0.61 5.75
C THR A 64 -14.38 1.37 4.54
N SER A 65 -15.16 2.44 4.77
CA SER A 65 -15.64 3.32 3.70
C SER A 65 -14.47 4.00 3.00
N VAL A 66 -14.47 3.96 1.67
CA VAL A 66 -13.52 4.72 0.82
C VAL A 66 -14.15 5.96 0.20
N SER A 67 -15.31 6.39 0.71
CA SER A 67 -15.94 7.67 0.37
C SER A 67 -15.36 8.79 1.22
N PHE A 68 -14.89 9.87 0.59
CA PHE A 68 -14.21 10.99 1.25
C PHE A 68 -14.85 12.34 0.86
N PRO A 69 -14.75 13.37 1.72
CA PRO A 69 -14.00 13.43 2.98
C PRO A 69 -14.69 12.72 4.16
N GLN A 70 -13.89 12.25 5.13
CA GLN A 70 -14.34 11.68 6.41
C GLN A 70 -13.77 12.51 7.58
N THR A 71 -14.49 12.61 8.69
CA THR A 71 -14.07 13.38 9.87
C THR A 71 -14.14 12.54 11.13
N TYR A 72 -13.07 12.59 11.93
CA TYR A 72 -12.90 11.83 13.17
C TYR A 72 -12.65 12.78 14.34
N THR A 73 -13.25 12.47 15.49
CA THR A 73 -13.01 13.19 16.74
C THR A 73 -11.85 12.55 17.48
N VAL A 74 -10.80 13.32 17.77
CA VAL A 74 -9.58 12.84 18.43
C VAL A 74 -9.15 13.80 19.54
N GLY A 75 -8.26 13.38 20.44
CA GLY A 75 -7.77 14.20 21.54
C GLY A 75 -7.10 15.48 21.05
N ILE A 76 -7.44 16.64 21.63
CA ILE A 76 -6.91 17.93 21.17
C ILE A 76 -5.39 18.02 21.34
N SER A 77 -4.85 17.41 22.40
CA SER A 77 -3.40 17.35 22.66
C SER A 77 -2.67 16.55 21.59
N ASP A 78 -3.23 15.42 21.18
CA ASP A 78 -2.64 14.55 20.16
C ASP A 78 -2.68 15.25 18.81
N LEU A 79 -3.80 15.90 18.47
CA LEU A 79 -3.91 16.70 17.24
C LEU A 79 -2.86 17.79 17.16
N GLN A 80 -2.68 18.56 18.22
CA GLN A 80 -1.75 19.70 18.22
C GLN A 80 -0.29 19.26 18.20
N SER A 81 0.04 18.17 18.89
CA SER A 81 1.41 17.64 18.99
C SER A 81 1.77 16.69 17.84
N ALA A 82 0.81 16.24 17.03
CA ALA A 82 1.08 15.36 15.90
C ALA A 82 2.05 16.00 14.90
N THR A 83 3.07 15.25 14.53
CA THR A 83 4.08 15.66 13.54
C THR A 83 3.81 15.05 12.16
N LYS A 84 3.13 13.91 12.12
CA LYS A 84 2.86 13.13 10.91
C LYS A 84 1.54 12.41 11.02
N PHE A 85 0.90 12.18 9.87
CA PHE A 85 -0.18 11.21 9.72
C PHE A 85 0.33 9.99 8.95
N VAL A 86 -0.10 8.80 9.37
CA VAL A 86 0.14 7.53 8.69
C VAL A 86 -1.18 6.80 8.54
N LEU A 87 -1.44 6.23 7.35
CA LEU A 87 -2.52 5.29 7.10
C LEU A 87 -1.96 3.88 6.96
N THR A 88 -2.58 2.91 7.62
CA THR A 88 -2.25 1.48 7.50
C THR A 88 -3.44 0.65 7.04
N ILE A 89 -3.14 -0.55 6.54
CA ILE A 89 -4.09 -1.66 6.39
C ILE A 89 -3.88 -2.58 7.59
N GLU A 90 -4.92 -2.77 8.41
CA GLU A 90 -4.88 -3.54 9.65
C GLU A 90 -5.85 -4.73 9.58
N PRO A 91 -5.55 -5.87 10.21
CA PRO A 91 -6.53 -6.93 10.41
C PRO A 91 -7.80 -6.40 11.11
N ALA A 92 -8.97 -6.87 10.68
CA ALA A 92 -10.23 -6.47 11.30
C ALA A 92 -10.37 -7.08 12.71
N GLY A 93 -10.74 -6.25 13.69
CA GLY A 93 -11.05 -6.70 15.05
C GLY A 93 -9.85 -6.94 15.96
N GLU A 94 -8.70 -6.33 15.67
CA GLU A 94 -7.55 -6.37 16.57
C GLU A 94 -7.86 -5.79 17.95
N THR A 95 -7.24 -6.38 18.98
CA THR A 95 -7.38 -5.97 20.38
C THR A 95 -6.07 -6.14 21.14
N GLY A 96 -5.98 -5.57 22.34
CA GLY A 96 -4.80 -5.71 23.20
C GLY A 96 -3.56 -5.07 22.57
N ALA A 97 -2.40 -5.73 22.71
CA ALA A 97 -1.12 -5.18 22.26
C ALA A 97 -1.00 -5.03 20.73
N ALA A 98 -1.73 -5.83 19.95
CA ALA A 98 -1.73 -5.72 18.48
C ALA A 98 -2.29 -4.37 18.03
N ALA A 99 -3.39 -3.93 18.65
CA ALA A 99 -4.04 -2.65 18.36
C ALA A 99 -3.28 -1.40 18.89
N LEU A 100 -2.09 -1.56 19.48
CA LEU A 100 -1.31 -0.43 20.02
C LEU A 100 -0.25 0.09 19.04
N ALA A 101 -0.01 -0.60 17.93
CA ALA A 101 1.00 -0.22 16.96
C ALA A 101 0.51 -0.44 15.52
N PRO A 102 0.88 0.44 14.58
CA PRO A 102 0.50 0.27 13.19
C PRO A 102 1.16 -0.98 12.57
N ALA A 103 0.41 -1.79 11.82
CA ALA A 103 0.94 -2.89 11.03
C ALA A 103 2.02 -2.44 10.05
N ALA A 104 2.79 -3.41 9.55
CA ALA A 104 3.85 -3.18 8.57
C ALA A 104 3.31 -2.53 7.28
N THR A 105 2.10 -2.88 6.86
CA THR A 105 1.32 -2.42 5.69
C THR A 105 0.91 -0.94 5.78
N LYS A 106 1.90 -0.05 5.84
CA LYS A 106 1.73 1.41 5.79
C LYS A 106 1.54 1.85 4.36
N LEU A 107 0.45 2.56 4.08
CA LEU A 107 -0.01 2.87 2.73
C LEU A 107 0.13 4.34 2.36
N LEU A 108 -0.18 5.26 3.26
CA LEU A 108 -0.05 6.70 3.03
C LEU A 108 0.67 7.34 4.21
N ALA A 109 1.51 8.33 3.94
CA ALA A 109 2.01 9.18 5.01
C ALA A 109 2.31 10.60 4.54
N GLY A 110 2.31 11.53 5.49
CA GLY A 110 2.67 12.92 5.27
C GLY A 110 2.92 13.65 6.58
N ASP A 111 3.94 14.51 6.60
CA ASP A 111 4.23 15.38 7.74
C ASP A 111 3.23 16.55 7.76
N PHE A 112 2.81 16.97 8.96
CA PHE A 112 1.97 18.15 9.11
C PHE A 112 2.80 19.42 8.88
N SER A 113 2.30 20.29 7.99
CA SER A 113 2.73 21.68 7.83
C SER A 113 1.59 22.60 8.25
N GLY A 114 1.70 23.18 9.45
CA GLY A 114 0.58 23.87 10.08
C GLY A 114 -0.56 22.89 10.40
N ASN A 115 -1.74 23.12 9.83
CA ASN A 115 -2.92 22.29 10.06
C ASN A 115 -3.18 21.24 8.98
N SER A 116 -2.30 21.11 7.99
CA SER A 116 -2.52 20.21 6.87
C SER A 116 -1.32 19.30 6.64
N ALA A 117 -1.57 18.04 6.27
CA ALA A 117 -0.59 17.11 5.77
C ALA A 117 -0.99 16.64 4.37
N SER A 118 -0.10 16.79 3.40
CA SER A 118 -0.23 16.14 2.10
C SER A 118 0.28 14.71 2.25
N VAL A 119 -0.59 13.72 2.07
CA VAL A 119 -0.23 12.31 2.26
C VAL A 119 -0.15 11.61 0.91
N ASN A 120 0.83 10.73 0.74
CA ASN A 120 0.93 9.89 -0.46
C ASN A 120 1.64 8.56 -0.17
N SER A 121 1.55 7.63 -1.13
CA SER A 121 2.15 6.29 -0.99
C SER A 121 3.66 6.26 -1.20
N ASP A 122 4.23 7.12 -2.05
CA ASP A 122 5.68 7.19 -2.24
C ASP A 122 6.42 7.59 -0.96
N ASN A 123 5.76 8.32 -0.05
CA ASN A 123 6.32 8.71 1.24
C ASN A 123 6.52 7.53 2.22
N ILE A 124 5.92 6.35 1.98
CA ILE A 124 5.97 5.26 2.97
C ILE A 124 5.98 3.83 2.41
N VAL A 125 5.38 3.58 1.25
CA VAL A 125 5.42 2.27 0.57
C VAL A 125 6.81 2.02 -0.04
N VAL A 126 7.47 3.08 -0.50
CA VAL A 126 8.83 3.03 -1.06
C VAL A 126 9.86 3.22 0.06
N ASP A 127 10.79 2.26 0.16
CA ASP A 127 11.98 2.37 1.00
C ASP A 127 13.00 3.33 0.36
N ASN A 128 13.66 4.12 1.20
CA ASN A 128 14.66 5.09 0.77
C ASN A 128 16.07 4.48 0.51
N SER A 129 16.26 3.17 0.58
CA SER A 129 17.56 2.52 0.27
C SER A 129 17.87 2.46 -1.23
N GLY A 130 16.84 2.32 -2.07
CA GLY A 130 16.99 2.12 -3.51
C GLY A 130 17.33 3.41 -4.28
N SER A 131 17.81 3.28 -5.52
CA SER A 131 18.07 4.44 -6.40
C SER A 131 16.80 5.00 -7.05
N ILE A 132 15.76 4.17 -7.20
CA ILE A 132 14.44 4.59 -7.66
C ILE A 132 13.63 4.97 -6.41
N LYS A 133 13.08 6.18 -6.40
CA LYS A 133 12.47 6.79 -5.20
C LYS A 133 10.96 6.90 -5.23
N THR A 134 10.34 6.55 -6.34
CA THR A 134 8.89 6.60 -6.52
C THR A 134 8.44 5.43 -7.37
N LEU A 135 7.21 4.95 -7.13
CA LEU A 135 6.60 3.91 -7.96
C LEU A 135 6.40 4.39 -9.40
N GLY A 136 6.14 5.68 -9.60
CA GLY A 136 6.03 6.29 -10.94
C GLY A 136 7.34 6.33 -11.74
N ALA A 137 8.49 6.16 -11.09
CA ALA A 137 9.78 6.02 -11.75
C ALA A 137 10.16 4.56 -12.06
N SER A 138 9.23 3.61 -11.87
CA SER A 138 9.43 2.22 -12.25
C SER A 138 9.58 2.09 -13.77
N ARG A 139 10.32 1.09 -14.20
CA ARG A 139 10.50 0.73 -15.62
C ARG A 139 10.43 -0.78 -15.77
N GLY A 140 9.86 -1.25 -16.87
CA GLY A 140 9.66 -2.68 -17.09
C GLY A 140 9.99 -3.08 -18.52
N LYS A 141 10.57 -4.26 -18.64
CA LYS A 141 10.78 -5.00 -19.87
C LYS A 141 10.45 -6.46 -19.60
N TYR A 142 9.98 -7.14 -20.63
CA TYR A 142 9.71 -8.56 -20.59
C TYR A 142 9.87 -9.19 -21.97
N ILE A 143 9.93 -10.52 -21.99
CA ILE A 143 9.83 -11.33 -23.22
C ILE A 143 8.67 -12.30 -23.11
N LEU A 144 8.19 -12.79 -24.25
CA LEU A 144 7.34 -14.00 -24.30
C LEU A 144 8.23 -15.21 -24.53
N ALA A 145 8.24 -16.18 -23.61
CA ALA A 145 9.01 -17.42 -23.69
C ALA A 145 8.48 -18.46 -22.70
N THR A 146 8.73 -19.75 -22.95
CA THR A 146 8.33 -20.90 -22.11
C THR A 146 9.53 -21.79 -21.70
N PRO A 147 10.56 -21.24 -21.02
CA PRO A 147 11.79 -21.93 -20.66
C PRO A 147 11.64 -23.14 -19.72
N THR A 148 10.45 -23.41 -19.18
CA THR A 148 10.18 -24.56 -18.32
C THR A 148 9.69 -25.81 -19.04
N ASP A 149 9.72 -25.82 -20.37
CA ASP A 149 9.60 -27.03 -21.18
C ASP A 149 10.64 -27.08 -22.32
N ALA A 150 10.43 -27.98 -23.28
CA ALA A 150 11.27 -28.11 -24.49
C ALA A 150 10.47 -27.85 -25.78
N ASP A 151 9.20 -27.48 -25.68
CA ASP A 151 8.30 -27.29 -26.81
C ASP A 151 8.36 -25.83 -27.30
N THR A 152 9.14 -25.61 -28.36
CA THR A 152 9.31 -24.26 -28.94
C THR A 152 8.08 -23.71 -29.67
N THR A 153 6.96 -24.43 -29.71
CA THR A 153 5.73 -24.00 -30.41
C THR A 153 4.76 -23.20 -29.53
N ASN A 154 4.97 -23.19 -28.21
CA ASN A 154 4.06 -22.57 -27.23
C ASN A 154 4.63 -21.30 -26.56
N GLU A 155 5.76 -20.78 -27.04
CA GLU A 155 6.53 -19.68 -26.43
C GLU A 155 5.76 -18.40 -26.15
N ALA A 156 4.64 -18.17 -26.85
CA ALA A 156 3.77 -17.02 -26.61
C ALA A 156 2.92 -17.15 -25.33
N SER A 157 2.98 -18.29 -24.65
CA SER A 157 2.22 -18.58 -23.44
C SER A 157 2.84 -18.02 -22.17
N GLY A 158 4.17 -17.88 -22.15
CA GLY A 158 4.87 -17.39 -20.98
C GLY A 158 5.24 -15.92 -21.06
N VAL A 159 5.49 -15.34 -19.90
CA VAL A 159 5.98 -13.97 -19.73
C VAL A 159 7.10 -13.96 -18.69
N TRP A 160 8.26 -13.41 -19.07
CA TRP A 160 9.41 -13.29 -18.18
C TRP A 160 9.94 -11.87 -18.15
N PHE A 161 10.04 -11.31 -16.94
CA PHE A 161 10.44 -9.92 -16.72
C PHE A 161 11.97 -9.74 -16.74
N LEU A 162 12.55 -10.05 -17.90
CA LEU A 162 13.99 -9.98 -18.19
C LEU A 162 14.28 -9.20 -19.48
N ASP A 163 15.53 -8.76 -19.64
CA ASP A 163 16.06 -8.16 -20.87
C ASP A 163 17.16 -9.06 -21.43
N ASN A 164 16.91 -9.61 -22.62
CA ASN A 164 17.83 -10.49 -23.33
C ASN A 164 18.53 -9.81 -24.52
N SER A 165 18.44 -8.48 -24.67
CA SER A 165 18.99 -7.75 -25.82
C SER A 165 20.50 -7.93 -26.00
N ASN A 166 21.23 -8.19 -24.91
CA ASN A 166 22.69 -8.40 -24.90
C ASN A 166 23.09 -9.77 -24.33
N ALA A 167 22.16 -10.73 -24.31
CA ALA A 167 22.43 -12.07 -23.77
C ALA A 167 23.41 -12.87 -24.65
N PRO A 168 24.22 -13.78 -24.07
CA PRO A 168 24.28 -14.17 -22.66
C PRO A 168 25.29 -13.35 -21.80
N PRO A 169 24.99 -13.05 -20.52
CA PRO A 169 23.75 -13.36 -19.78
C PRO A 169 22.64 -12.33 -20.01
N ALA A 170 21.37 -12.76 -19.84
CA ALA A 170 20.25 -11.83 -19.70
C ALA A 170 20.34 -11.07 -18.36
N VAL A 171 19.68 -9.92 -18.27
CA VAL A 171 19.63 -9.07 -17.08
C VAL A 171 18.18 -8.82 -16.64
N ALA A 172 17.99 -8.25 -15.45
CA ALA A 172 16.65 -7.90 -14.97
C ALA A 172 15.94 -6.94 -15.94
N GLY A 173 14.67 -7.27 -16.24
CA GLY A 173 13.83 -6.44 -17.09
C GLY A 173 13.14 -5.33 -16.31
N LEU A 174 13.02 -5.48 -14.98
CA LEU A 174 12.37 -4.51 -14.11
C LEU A 174 13.41 -3.62 -13.41
N GLY A 175 13.12 -2.33 -13.36
CA GLY A 175 13.75 -1.39 -12.43
C GLY A 175 12.67 -0.84 -11.52
N LEU A 176 12.68 -1.29 -10.27
CA LEU A 176 11.65 -1.00 -9.27
C LEU A 176 12.28 -0.33 -8.04
N PRO A 177 11.56 0.54 -7.33
CA PRO A 177 12.00 0.98 -6.00
C PRO A 177 12.01 -0.20 -5.02
N THR A 178 12.91 -0.15 -4.03
CA THR A 178 12.81 -1.05 -2.88
C THR A 178 11.51 -0.73 -2.13
N LEU A 179 10.77 -1.75 -1.71
CA LEU A 179 9.55 -1.57 -0.93
C LEU A 179 9.85 -1.61 0.57
N SER A 180 9.10 -0.81 1.34
CA SER A 180 9.06 -0.92 2.79
C SER A 180 8.47 -2.27 3.21
N ALA A 181 8.76 -2.68 4.46
CA ALA A 181 8.17 -3.90 5.03
C ALA A 181 6.64 -3.89 4.93
N GLY A 182 6.05 -5.07 4.73
CA GLY A 182 4.60 -5.24 4.56
C GLY A 182 4.14 -5.18 3.10
N TRP A 183 5.06 -5.06 2.13
CA TRP A 183 4.74 -4.98 0.71
C TRP A 183 5.60 -5.95 -0.11
N LYS A 184 5.02 -6.48 -1.20
CA LYS A 184 5.72 -7.22 -2.26
C LYS A 184 5.28 -6.71 -3.63
N TYR A 185 6.02 -7.06 -4.67
CA TYR A 185 5.52 -6.95 -6.04
C TYR A 185 4.82 -8.24 -6.45
N GLU A 186 3.90 -8.15 -7.39
CA GLU A 186 3.32 -9.30 -8.07
C GLU A 186 3.18 -9.01 -9.57
N GLY A 187 3.51 -10.00 -10.39
CA GLY A 187 3.29 -9.96 -11.82
C GLY A 187 1.95 -10.59 -12.20
N TRP A 188 1.31 -10.06 -13.23
CA TRP A 188 0.01 -10.55 -13.68
C TRP A 188 -0.11 -10.56 -15.19
N VAL A 189 -0.88 -11.51 -15.72
CA VAL A 189 -1.48 -11.48 -17.05
C VAL A 189 -3.00 -11.39 -16.93
N VAL A 190 -3.63 -10.53 -17.72
CA VAL A 190 -5.10 -10.38 -17.72
C VAL A 190 -5.68 -11.22 -18.86
N LEU A 191 -6.31 -12.34 -18.51
CA LEU A 191 -6.95 -13.28 -19.42
C LEU A 191 -8.47 -13.17 -19.30
N ASN A 192 -9.16 -12.93 -20.41
CA ASN A 192 -10.61 -12.72 -20.41
C ASN A 192 -11.10 -11.70 -19.36
N GLY A 193 -10.31 -10.65 -19.13
CA GLY A 193 -10.58 -9.62 -18.11
C GLY A 193 -10.30 -10.03 -16.67
N THR A 194 -9.81 -11.25 -16.42
CA THR A 194 -9.44 -11.75 -15.09
C THR A 194 -7.92 -11.79 -14.95
N PRO A 195 -7.35 -11.18 -13.91
CA PRO A 195 -5.91 -11.26 -13.64
C PRO A 195 -5.51 -12.67 -13.18
N VAL A 196 -4.41 -13.17 -13.72
CA VAL A 196 -3.77 -14.43 -13.34
C VAL A 196 -2.32 -14.11 -12.95
N SER A 197 -1.94 -14.50 -11.74
CA SER A 197 -0.63 -14.21 -11.17
C SER A 197 0.49 -14.94 -11.91
N THR A 198 1.65 -14.31 -12.05
CA THR A 198 2.92 -14.98 -12.35
C THR A 198 3.58 -15.46 -11.06
N GLY A 199 3.39 -14.70 -9.97
CA GLY A 199 4.06 -14.91 -8.71
C GLY A 199 4.41 -13.61 -7.99
N THR A 200 4.53 -13.68 -6.67
CA THR A 200 5.01 -12.54 -5.85
C THR A 200 6.53 -12.54 -5.77
N PHE A 201 7.14 -11.36 -5.68
CA PHE A 201 8.59 -11.21 -5.57
C PHE A 201 8.96 -9.91 -4.83
N THR A 202 10.17 -9.87 -4.29
CA THR A 202 10.72 -8.70 -3.58
C THR A 202 11.86 -8.01 -4.33
N THR A 203 12.40 -8.66 -5.36
CA THR A 203 13.52 -8.15 -6.17
C THR A 203 13.30 -8.45 -7.65
N ALA A 204 13.74 -7.52 -8.50
CA ALA A 204 13.74 -7.69 -9.95
C ALA A 204 14.81 -8.67 -10.46
N GLU A 205 15.81 -8.98 -9.63
CA GLU A 205 16.97 -9.82 -9.96
C GLU A 205 16.87 -11.25 -9.39
N GLY A 206 15.66 -11.68 -9.04
CA GLY A 206 15.39 -13.02 -8.51
C GLY A 206 14.10 -13.59 -9.07
N ALA A 207 13.95 -14.91 -8.98
CA ALA A 207 12.69 -15.57 -9.31
C ALA A 207 11.58 -15.18 -8.31
N ASP A 208 10.33 -15.34 -8.72
CA ASP A 208 9.19 -15.23 -7.81
C ASP A 208 9.15 -16.37 -6.78
N ASP A 209 8.41 -16.13 -5.69
CA ASP A 209 8.33 -17.00 -4.52
C ASP A 209 7.74 -18.38 -4.86
N ASN A 210 6.96 -18.48 -5.93
CA ASN A 210 6.31 -19.71 -6.42
C ASN A 210 7.05 -20.37 -7.58
N ALA A 211 8.23 -19.91 -8.02
CA ALA A 211 8.93 -20.47 -9.17
C ALA A 211 9.13 -22.01 -9.12
N THR A 212 9.22 -22.57 -7.91
CA THR A 212 9.37 -24.02 -7.68
C THR A 212 8.05 -24.77 -7.46
N THR A 213 6.97 -24.05 -7.12
CA THR A 213 5.69 -24.61 -6.68
C THR A 213 4.50 -24.23 -7.57
N SER A 214 4.72 -23.36 -8.56
CA SER A 214 3.65 -22.90 -9.44
C SER A 214 2.92 -24.09 -10.08
N PRO A 215 1.57 -24.07 -10.12
CA PRO A 215 0.80 -25.08 -10.82
C PRO A 215 0.83 -24.90 -12.35
N TYR A 216 1.32 -23.77 -12.85
CA TYR A 216 1.24 -23.38 -14.26
C TYR A 216 2.54 -23.60 -15.04
N LYS A 217 3.67 -23.78 -14.36
CA LYS A 217 4.95 -24.07 -15.00
C LYS A 217 4.98 -25.44 -15.68
N GLY A 218 5.88 -25.61 -16.64
CA GLY A 218 6.23 -26.87 -17.26
C GLY A 218 7.07 -27.78 -16.36
N THR A 219 7.47 -28.93 -16.91
CA THR A 219 8.14 -30.02 -16.19
C THR A 219 9.67 -29.93 -16.20
N THR A 220 10.26 -28.94 -16.85
CA THR A 220 11.71 -28.78 -17.02
C THR A 220 12.21 -27.56 -16.24
N GLY A 221 13.03 -27.76 -15.20
CA GLY A 221 13.60 -26.64 -14.44
C GLY A 221 12.55 -25.73 -13.78
N ASN A 222 12.98 -24.54 -13.32
CA ASN A 222 12.10 -23.54 -12.67
C ASN A 222 12.10 -22.20 -13.41
N GLY A 223 12.60 -22.19 -14.65
CA GLY A 223 12.72 -20.99 -15.46
C GLY A 223 13.92 -20.12 -15.08
N PRO A 224 14.02 -18.92 -15.68
CA PRO A 224 15.03 -17.91 -15.35
C PRO A 224 15.04 -17.50 -13.88
N GLY A 225 16.18 -17.00 -13.41
CA GLY A 225 16.32 -16.35 -12.09
C GLY A 225 15.72 -14.94 -12.04
N PHE A 226 14.61 -14.70 -12.72
CA PHE A 226 13.89 -13.43 -12.80
C PHE A 226 12.39 -13.70 -12.61
N PRO A 227 11.55 -12.73 -12.23
CA PRO A 227 10.13 -12.98 -12.08
C PRO A 227 9.48 -13.37 -13.41
N GLY A 228 8.53 -14.31 -13.40
CA GLY A 228 7.85 -14.74 -14.62
C GLY A 228 7.14 -16.09 -14.50
N GLU A 229 6.30 -16.39 -15.48
CA GLU A 229 5.53 -17.62 -15.52
C GLU A 229 5.33 -18.07 -16.97
N ASP A 230 5.30 -19.38 -17.20
CA ASP A 230 5.17 -19.97 -18.53
C ASP A 230 3.72 -20.23 -18.94
N TYR A 231 2.84 -20.46 -17.97
CA TYR A 231 1.45 -20.84 -18.21
C TYR A 231 1.33 -22.02 -19.18
N LEU A 232 1.93 -23.16 -18.88
CA LEU A 232 1.94 -24.38 -19.70
C LEU A 232 0.97 -25.44 -19.23
N ILE A 233 0.74 -25.54 -17.92
CA ILE A 233 -0.05 -26.61 -17.30
C ILE A 233 -1.30 -26.04 -16.63
N GLY A 234 -2.42 -26.75 -16.76
CA GLY A 234 -3.65 -26.43 -16.03
C GLY A 234 -4.50 -25.37 -16.72
N SER A 235 -5.22 -24.60 -15.91
CA SER A 235 -6.13 -23.56 -16.38
C SER A 235 -6.33 -22.49 -15.31
N ALA A 236 -6.61 -21.27 -15.75
CA ALA A 236 -6.97 -20.14 -14.90
C ALA A 236 -7.90 -19.20 -15.68
N ALA A 237 -8.76 -18.44 -14.99
CA ALA A 237 -9.67 -17.49 -15.65
C ALA A 237 -10.55 -18.10 -16.78
N GLY A 238 -10.85 -19.40 -16.70
CA GLY A 238 -11.59 -20.12 -17.75
C GLY A 238 -10.80 -20.37 -19.04
N VAL A 239 -9.47 -20.20 -19.02
CA VAL A 239 -8.55 -20.44 -20.13
C VAL A 239 -7.68 -21.65 -19.79
N ASN A 240 -7.56 -22.59 -20.74
CA ASN A 240 -6.62 -23.70 -20.63
C ASN A 240 -5.23 -23.28 -21.12
N PHE A 241 -4.21 -23.85 -20.49
CA PHE A 241 -2.82 -23.64 -20.83
C PHE A 241 -2.25 -24.80 -21.66
N PRO A 242 -1.32 -24.53 -22.60
CA PRO A 242 -0.78 -23.22 -22.97
C PRO A 242 -1.78 -22.34 -23.74
N THR A 243 -1.60 -21.02 -23.67
CA THR A 243 -2.43 -20.02 -24.37
C THR A 243 -1.55 -18.98 -25.09
N ASP A 244 -2.10 -18.17 -25.98
CA ASP A 244 -1.31 -17.07 -26.59
C ASP A 244 -1.57 -15.77 -25.80
N LEU A 245 -0.54 -15.23 -25.15
CA LEU A 245 -0.64 -13.99 -24.40
C LEU A 245 -0.67 -12.73 -25.28
N LYS A 246 -0.53 -12.83 -26.61
CA LYS A 246 -0.64 -11.67 -27.51
C LYS A 246 -2.04 -11.06 -27.42
N GLY A 247 -2.09 -9.76 -27.20
CA GLY A 247 -3.31 -9.01 -26.91
C GLY A 247 -3.74 -9.01 -25.43
N ALA A 248 -3.14 -9.86 -24.58
CA ALA A 248 -3.37 -9.79 -23.14
C ALA A 248 -2.68 -8.56 -22.53
N THR A 249 -3.10 -8.17 -21.32
CA THR A 249 -2.41 -7.11 -20.56
C THR A 249 -1.49 -7.74 -19.52
N VAL A 250 -0.23 -7.32 -19.50
CA VAL A 250 0.75 -7.66 -18.45
C VAL A 250 0.81 -6.50 -17.46
N VAL A 251 0.80 -6.79 -16.16
CA VAL A 251 0.79 -5.77 -15.08
C VAL A 251 1.81 -6.14 -14.01
N ILE A 252 2.47 -5.13 -13.44
CA ILE A 252 3.15 -5.24 -12.14
C ILE A 252 2.37 -4.41 -11.13
N SER A 253 2.03 -5.01 -10.00
CA SER A 253 1.39 -4.35 -8.86
C SER A 253 2.27 -4.40 -7.61
N VAL A 254 1.90 -3.60 -6.62
CA VAL A 254 2.45 -3.62 -5.26
C VAL A 254 1.36 -4.16 -4.35
N GLU A 255 1.60 -5.33 -3.77
CA GLU A 255 0.62 -6.09 -2.99
C GLU A 255 0.93 -6.02 -1.49
N PRO A 256 -0.11 -5.91 -0.63
CA PRO A 256 0.08 -6.03 0.81
C PRO A 256 0.62 -7.44 1.15
N SER A 257 1.43 -7.54 2.20
CA SER A 257 1.98 -8.82 2.64
C SER A 257 1.79 -8.97 4.16
N PRO A 258 0.94 -9.90 4.63
CA PRO A 258 0.22 -10.92 3.86
C PRO A 258 -0.90 -10.36 2.97
N ASP A 259 -1.10 -10.98 1.81
CA ASP A 259 -2.22 -10.69 0.90
C ASP A 259 -3.34 -11.73 1.09
N ASN A 260 -4.59 -11.27 1.04
CA ASN A 260 -5.79 -12.10 1.07
C ASN A 260 -6.69 -11.91 -0.16
N SER A 261 -6.27 -11.09 -1.13
CA SER A 261 -7.01 -10.78 -2.33
C SER A 261 -6.57 -11.70 -3.48
N PRO A 262 -7.51 -12.26 -4.27
CA PRO A 262 -7.18 -12.94 -5.52
C PRO A 262 -7.01 -11.94 -6.70
N THR A 263 -7.22 -10.64 -6.47
CA THR A 263 -7.12 -9.58 -7.48
C THR A 263 -6.02 -8.58 -7.13
N PRO A 264 -5.31 -7.99 -8.11
CA PRO A 264 -4.20 -7.10 -7.83
C PRO A 264 -4.64 -5.82 -7.11
N PHE A 265 -3.90 -5.47 -6.05
CA PHE A 265 -4.11 -4.25 -5.28
C PHE A 265 -3.99 -2.97 -6.13
N THR A 266 -4.54 -1.88 -5.63
CA THR A 266 -4.73 -0.61 -6.36
C THR A 266 -3.44 -0.04 -6.95
N LEU A 267 -2.28 -0.21 -6.30
CA LEU A 267 -0.98 0.27 -6.77
C LEU A 267 -0.44 -0.61 -7.90
N LYS A 268 -0.47 -0.08 -9.12
CA LYS A 268 -0.07 -0.75 -10.37
C LYS A 268 0.90 0.16 -11.13
N PRO A 269 2.21 0.17 -10.79
CA PRO A 269 3.19 1.07 -11.39
C PRO A 269 3.48 0.79 -12.88
N LEU A 270 3.31 -0.44 -13.36
CA LEU A 270 3.61 -0.82 -14.74
C LEU A 270 2.46 -1.61 -15.35
N ALA A 271 2.14 -1.32 -16.61
CA ALA A 271 1.21 -2.11 -17.40
C ALA A 271 1.56 -2.05 -18.89
N HIS A 272 1.22 -3.09 -19.62
CA HIS A 272 1.42 -3.13 -21.06
C HIS A 272 0.46 -4.11 -21.73
N VAL A 273 -0.17 -3.70 -22.84
CA VAL A 273 -0.91 -4.62 -23.71
C VAL A 273 0.09 -5.26 -24.65
N VAL A 274 0.21 -6.59 -24.60
CA VAL A 274 1.10 -7.35 -25.49
C VAL A 274 0.67 -7.11 -26.94
N PRO A 275 1.55 -6.62 -27.84
CA PRO A 275 1.17 -6.41 -29.23
C PRO A 275 0.73 -7.71 -29.90
N ALA A 276 -0.31 -7.64 -30.74
CA ALA A 276 -0.83 -8.80 -31.47
C ALA A 276 0.22 -9.46 -32.39
N ASN A 277 1.23 -8.70 -32.81
CA ASN A 277 2.34 -9.13 -33.65
C ASN A 277 3.67 -9.27 -32.88
N ALA A 278 3.64 -9.35 -31.55
CA ALA A 278 4.85 -9.52 -30.75
C ALA A 278 5.62 -10.76 -31.20
N ALA A 279 6.93 -10.60 -31.41
CA ALA A 279 7.82 -11.72 -31.65
C ALA A 279 8.17 -12.38 -30.31
N ASN A 280 8.19 -13.72 -30.30
CA ASN A 280 8.66 -14.46 -29.14
C ASN A 280 10.16 -14.17 -28.92
N HIS A 281 10.62 -14.30 -27.68
CA HIS A 281 12.02 -14.10 -27.26
C HIS A 281 12.57 -12.70 -27.58
N THR A 282 11.73 -11.73 -27.91
CA THR A 282 12.12 -10.34 -28.19
C THR A 282 11.63 -9.43 -27.07
N VAL A 283 12.49 -8.50 -26.66
CA VAL A 283 12.18 -7.55 -25.58
C VAL A 283 11.01 -6.65 -25.97
N LEU A 284 10.01 -6.63 -25.08
CA LEU A 284 8.91 -5.69 -25.06
C LEU A 284 9.11 -4.74 -23.88
N THR A 285 8.84 -3.45 -24.09
CA THR A 285 8.96 -2.42 -23.04
C THR A 285 7.59 -2.11 -22.48
N MET A 286 7.46 -2.13 -21.15
CA MET A 286 6.22 -1.78 -20.46
C MET A 286 6.02 -0.27 -20.40
N GLY A 287 4.75 0.14 -20.33
CA GLY A 287 4.35 1.52 -20.08
C GLY A 287 4.11 1.79 -18.59
N VAL A 288 3.78 3.04 -18.29
CA VAL A 288 3.28 3.45 -16.97
C VAL A 288 1.94 2.77 -16.72
N GLY A 289 1.81 2.15 -15.55
CA GLY A 289 0.57 1.50 -15.14
C GLY A 289 -0.52 2.51 -14.71
N PRO A 290 -1.75 2.04 -14.50
CA PRO A 290 -2.90 2.91 -14.30
C PRO A 290 -2.86 3.71 -12.98
N LYS A 291 -2.09 3.27 -11.99
CA LYS A 291 -2.05 3.90 -10.67
C LYS A 291 -0.72 3.66 -9.98
N SER A 292 0.23 4.57 -10.16
CA SER A 292 1.52 4.50 -9.49
C SER A 292 1.57 5.25 -8.16
N ILE A 293 0.53 5.99 -7.79
CA ILE A 293 0.51 6.78 -6.55
C ILE A 293 -0.91 6.90 -6.00
N LEU A 294 -1.03 6.71 -4.68
CA LEU A 294 -2.20 7.10 -3.90
C LEU A 294 -1.91 8.40 -3.17
N SER A 295 -2.91 9.27 -2.99
CA SER A 295 -2.69 10.59 -2.41
C SER A 295 -3.94 11.17 -1.78
N GLY A 296 -3.74 12.16 -0.91
CA GLY A 296 -4.82 12.93 -0.31
C GLY A 296 -4.30 14.03 0.59
N THR A 297 -5.23 14.60 1.36
CA THR A 297 -4.93 15.58 2.41
C THR A 297 -5.54 15.15 3.73
N VAL A 298 -4.87 15.52 4.82
CA VAL A 298 -5.36 15.35 6.19
C VAL A 298 -5.28 16.69 6.88
N ASN A 299 -6.40 17.14 7.45
CA ASN A 299 -6.51 18.45 8.10
C ASN A 299 -6.93 18.32 9.57
N ARG A 300 -6.33 19.14 10.43
CA ARG A 300 -6.57 19.21 11.89
C ARG A 300 -7.08 20.58 12.34
#